data_AF-A0A2E1D067-F1
#
_entry.id   AF-A0A2E1D067-F1
#
_cell.length_a   1.000
_cell.length_b   1.000
_cell.length_c   1.000
_cell.angle_alpha   90.00
_cell.angle_beta   90.00
_cell.angle_gamma   90.00
#
_symmetry.space_group_name_H-M   'P 1'
#
loop_
_entity.id
_entity.type
_entity.pdbx_description
1 polymer ?
#
loop_
_entity_poly.entity_id
_entity_poly.type
_entity_poly.pdbx_seq_one_letter_code
_entity_poly.pdbx_strand_id
1 'polypeptide(L)'
;ILFNRTKFNALSDDLKAILEYAAEAASSSNTWTAQKNYSKDLQALIVKDKVRVSRTSREVFAAQLEAWDKVTARLESEDPFFKEVNASAKAWAKKVAYYSFFNEADFRMGYEHTFKVKLPRD
;
A
#
# COMPACT_ATOMS: atom_id res chain seq x y z
N ILE A 1 -3.96 13.87 3.95
CA ILE A 1 -4.19 14.97 4.92
C ILE A 1 -5.58 15.52 4.66
N LEU A 2 -6.37 15.81 5.71
CA LEU A 2 -7.72 16.36 5.57
C LEU A 2 -7.75 17.81 6.03
N PHE A 3 -8.44 18.65 5.28
CA PHE A 3 -8.67 20.06 5.63
C PHE A 3 -10.16 20.33 5.77
N ASN A 4 -10.52 21.25 6.68
CA ASN A 4 -11.89 21.76 6.72
C ASN A 4 -12.18 22.54 5.43
N ARG A 5 -13.24 22.19 4.71
CA ARG A 5 -13.60 22.77 3.42
C ARG A 5 -13.71 24.30 3.47
N THR A 6 -14.45 24.84 4.44
CA THR A 6 -14.69 26.29 4.55
C THR A 6 -13.38 27.04 4.78
N LYS A 7 -12.51 26.53 5.65
CA LYS A 7 -11.20 27.15 5.92
C LYS A 7 -10.27 27.06 4.72
N PHE A 8 -10.22 25.91 4.06
CA PHE A 8 -9.37 25.72 2.87
C PHE A 8 -9.80 26.63 1.72
N ASN A 9 -11.11 26.72 1.46
CA ASN A 9 -11.65 27.55 0.37
C ASN A 9 -11.44 29.05 0.60
N ALA A 10 -11.34 29.49 1.85
CA ALA A 10 -11.08 30.89 2.21
C ALA A 10 -9.62 31.33 2.02
N LEU A 11 -8.69 30.39 1.74
CA LEU A 11 -7.30 30.71 1.44
C LEU A 11 -7.16 31.30 0.03
N SER A 12 -6.11 32.09 -0.19
CA SER A 12 -5.66 32.47 -1.52
C SER A 12 -5.13 31.25 -2.28
N ASP A 13 -5.12 31.33 -3.61
CA ASP A 13 -4.81 30.16 -4.45
C ASP A 13 -3.35 29.70 -4.33
N ASP A 14 -2.42 30.62 -4.05
CA ASP A 14 -1.03 30.29 -3.73
C ASP A 14 -0.91 29.47 -2.44
N LEU A 15 -1.65 29.82 -1.39
CA LEU A 15 -1.68 29.06 -0.14
C LEU A 15 -2.34 27.69 -0.31
N LYS A 16 -3.40 27.58 -1.12
CA LYS A 16 -4.00 26.27 -1.46
C LYS A 16 -2.98 25.37 -2.17
N ALA A 17 -2.26 25.90 -3.15
CA ALA A 17 -1.24 25.18 -3.89
C ALA A 17 -0.09 24.74 -2.96
N ILE A 18 0.36 25.62 -2.05
CA ILE A 18 1.38 25.27 -1.05
C ILE A 18 0.91 24.09 -0.20
N LEU A 19 -0.33 24.10 0.28
CA LEU A 19 -0.86 22.99 1.08
C LEU A 19 -0.99 21.69 0.31
N GLU A 20 -1.39 21.75 -0.97
CA GLU A 20 -1.49 20.58 -1.85
C GLU A 20 -0.11 19.93 -2.04
N TYR A 21 0.88 20.69 -2.51
CA TYR A 21 2.23 20.16 -2.73
C TYR A 21 2.94 19.78 -1.42
N ALA A 22 2.69 20.50 -0.33
CA ALA A 22 3.19 20.11 0.98
C ALA A 22 2.61 18.76 1.44
N ALA A 23 1.33 18.50 1.15
CA ALA A 23 0.71 17.22 1.49
C ALA A 23 1.29 16.05 0.68
N GLU A 24 1.54 16.26 -0.62
CA GLU A 24 2.23 15.29 -1.48
C GLU A 24 3.66 15.01 -1.01
N ALA A 25 4.42 16.07 -0.72
CA ALA A 25 5.79 15.96 -0.22
C ALA A 25 5.84 15.24 1.14
N ALA A 26 4.92 15.57 2.05
CA ALA A 26 4.82 14.89 3.34
C ALA A 26 4.49 13.40 3.19
N SER A 27 3.58 13.04 2.26
CA SER A 27 3.25 11.64 1.97
C SER A 27 4.47 10.85 1.47
N SER A 28 5.23 11.44 0.54
CA SER A 28 6.46 10.84 0.00
C SER A 28 7.54 10.70 1.07
N SER A 29 7.78 11.76 1.85
CA SER A 29 8.73 11.77 2.96
C SER A 29 8.41 10.71 4.02
N ASN A 30 7.12 10.54 4.34
CA ASN A 30 6.68 9.51 5.27
C ASN A 30 6.95 8.10 4.71
N THR A 31 6.75 7.89 3.41
CA THR A 31 7.04 6.61 2.75
C THR A 31 8.53 6.26 2.83
N TRP A 32 9.43 7.21 2.54
CA TRP A 32 10.88 6.99 2.65
C TRP A 32 11.32 6.73 4.09
N THR A 33 10.72 7.46 5.04
CA THR A 33 10.97 7.26 6.47
C THR A 33 10.55 5.85 6.91
N ALA A 34 9.39 5.37 6.47
CA ALA A 34 8.90 4.03 6.74
C ALA A 34 9.84 2.96 6.16
N GLN A 35 10.30 3.11 4.91
CA GLN A 35 11.26 2.19 4.29
C GLN A 35 12.54 2.04 5.13
N LYS A 36 13.09 3.14 5.64
CA LYS A 36 14.27 3.14 6.52
C LYS A 36 13.98 2.51 7.87
N ASN A 37 12.92 2.93 8.54
CA ASN A 37 12.67 2.54 9.93
C ASN A 37 12.17 1.10 10.01
N TYR A 38 11.19 0.71 9.19
CA TYR A 38 10.61 -0.63 9.24
C TYR A 38 11.61 -1.73 8.88
N SER A 39 12.50 -1.47 7.92
CA SER A 39 13.56 -2.43 7.56
C SER A 39 14.55 -2.64 8.71
N LYS A 40 14.97 -1.57 9.39
CA LYS A 40 15.81 -1.62 10.58
C LYS A 40 15.12 -2.34 11.75
N ASP A 41 13.89 -1.97 12.03
CA ASP A 41 13.17 -2.44 13.21
C ASP A 41 12.78 -3.92 13.08
N LEU A 42 12.43 -4.38 11.87
CA LEU A 42 12.22 -5.81 11.61
C LEU A 42 13.47 -6.64 11.95
N GLN A 43 14.67 -6.16 11.58
CA GLN A 43 15.91 -6.84 11.91
C GLN A 43 16.18 -6.84 13.43
N ALA A 44 15.87 -5.73 14.12
CA ALA A 44 15.98 -5.67 15.58
C ALA A 44 15.05 -6.69 16.25
N LEU A 45 13.78 -6.78 15.82
CA LEU A 45 12.82 -7.75 16.36
C LEU A 45 13.32 -9.19 16.22
N ILE A 46 13.88 -9.55 15.05
CA ILE A 46 14.39 -10.90 14.79
C ILE A 46 15.67 -11.18 15.59
N VAL A 47 16.66 -10.29 15.52
CA VAL A 47 18.02 -10.55 16.00
C VAL A 47 18.17 -10.25 17.49
N LYS A 48 17.65 -9.12 17.96
CA LYS A 48 17.76 -8.68 19.35
C LYS A 48 16.66 -9.30 20.19
N ASP A 49 15.40 -9.13 19.77
CA ASP A 49 14.24 -9.49 20.58
C ASP A 49 13.78 -10.94 20.34
N LYS A 50 14.45 -11.65 19.42
CA LYS A 50 14.22 -13.08 19.12
C LYS A 50 12.79 -13.42 18.70
N VAL A 51 12.10 -12.46 18.07
CA VAL A 51 10.76 -12.67 17.53
C VAL A 51 10.84 -13.62 16.33
N ARG A 52 10.03 -14.69 16.36
CA ARG A 52 9.88 -15.60 15.22
C ARG A 52 8.93 -14.99 14.20
N VAL A 53 9.49 -14.50 13.09
CA VAL A 53 8.72 -13.95 11.97
C VAL A 53 8.43 -15.03 10.93
N SER A 54 7.21 -15.05 10.40
CA SER A 54 6.80 -15.95 9.32
C SER A 54 5.86 -15.24 8.35
N ARG A 55 5.73 -15.78 7.13
CA ARG A 55 4.76 -15.30 6.14
C ARG A 55 3.42 -15.99 6.37
N THR A 56 2.32 -15.24 6.25
CA THR A 56 0.98 -15.83 6.14
C THR A 56 0.93 -16.77 4.94
N SER A 57 0.32 -17.95 5.10
CA SER A 57 0.25 -18.96 4.04
C SER A 57 -0.64 -18.52 2.89
N ARG A 58 -0.41 -19.10 1.70
CA ARG A 58 -1.25 -18.86 0.52
C ARG A 58 -2.71 -19.24 0.73
N GLU A 59 -2.96 -20.34 1.45
CA GLU A 59 -4.31 -20.80 1.75
C GLU A 59 -5.10 -19.75 2.54
N VAL A 60 -4.48 -19.14 3.55
CA VAL A 60 -5.11 -18.07 4.33
C VAL A 60 -5.37 -16.84 3.46
N PHE A 61 -4.42 -16.46 2.60
CA PHE A 61 -4.64 -15.35 1.67
C PHE A 61 -5.77 -15.64 0.67
N ALA A 62 -5.87 -16.86 0.15
CA ALA A 62 -6.97 -17.26 -0.73
C ALA A 62 -8.33 -17.16 -0.03
N ALA A 63 -8.43 -17.68 1.19
CA ALA A 63 -9.64 -17.57 1.99
C ALA A 63 -10.01 -16.10 2.30
N GLN A 64 -9.02 -15.24 2.53
CA GLN A 64 -9.25 -13.80 2.71
C GLN A 64 -9.80 -13.13 1.45
N LEU A 65 -9.36 -13.54 0.26
CA LEU A 65 -9.90 -13.03 -1.01
C LEU A 65 -11.36 -13.46 -1.21
N GLU A 66 -11.70 -14.71 -0.93
CA GLU A 66 -13.09 -15.18 -0.99
C GLU A 66 -14.00 -14.44 0.01
N ALA A 67 -13.48 -14.16 1.21
CA ALA A 67 -14.19 -13.35 2.20
C ALA A 67 -14.36 -11.90 1.71
N TRP A 68 -13.32 -11.33 1.08
CA TRP A 68 -13.36 -9.98 0.51
C TRP A 68 -14.40 -9.84 -0.60
N ASP A 69 -14.57 -10.87 -1.46
CA ASP A 69 -15.58 -10.87 -2.51
C ASP A 69 -17.00 -10.75 -1.93
N LYS A 70 -17.30 -11.48 -0.85
CA LYS A 70 -18.59 -11.42 -0.16
C LYS A 70 -18.84 -10.04 0.45
N VAL A 71 -17.85 -9.49 1.16
CA VAL A 71 -17.95 -8.17 1.79
C VAL A 71 -18.15 -7.09 0.74
N THR A 72 -17.35 -7.14 -0.33
CA THR A 72 -17.40 -6.17 -1.42
C THR A 72 -18.74 -6.22 -2.14
N ALA A 73 -19.24 -7.41 -2.48
CA ALA A 73 -20.54 -7.55 -3.15
C ALA A 73 -21.68 -6.98 -2.31
N ARG A 74 -21.66 -7.22 -1.00
CA ARG A 74 -22.62 -6.62 -0.06
C ARG A 74 -22.53 -5.09 -0.06
N LEU A 75 -21.34 -4.53 0.14
CA LEU A 75 -21.15 -3.08 0.19
C LEU A 75 -21.50 -2.40 -1.14
N GLU A 76 -21.15 -3.00 -2.28
CA GLU A 76 -21.54 -2.51 -3.61
C GLU A 76 -23.07 -2.54 -3.82
N SER A 77 -23.79 -3.47 -3.16
CA SER A 77 -25.25 -3.54 -3.22
C SER A 77 -25.96 -2.55 -2.28
N GLU A 78 -25.34 -2.26 -1.14
CA GLU A 78 -25.92 -1.40 -0.09
C GLU A 78 -25.62 0.09 -0.34
N ASP A 79 -24.47 0.43 -0.93
CA ASP A 79 -24.03 1.81 -1.11
C ASP A 79 -23.57 2.09 -2.56
N PRO A 80 -24.36 2.84 -3.35
CA PRO A 80 -24.00 3.24 -4.71
C PRO A 80 -22.71 4.06 -4.80
N PHE A 81 -22.40 4.90 -3.81
CA PHE A 81 -21.16 5.68 -3.80
C PHE A 81 -19.95 4.77 -3.58
N PHE A 82 -20.04 3.83 -2.62
CA PHE A 82 -19.02 2.80 -2.45
C PHE A 82 -18.80 2.01 -3.75
N LYS A 83 -19.88 1.61 -4.42
CA LYS A 83 -19.81 0.88 -5.70
C LYS A 83 -19.05 1.66 -6.76
N GLU A 84 -19.33 2.95 -6.91
CA GLU A 84 -18.64 3.82 -7.86
C GLU A 84 -17.14 3.93 -7.56
N VAL A 85 -16.79 4.21 -6.29
CA VAL A 85 -15.39 4.33 -5.85
C VAL A 85 -14.64 3.01 -6.05
N ASN A 86 -15.24 1.88 -5.66
CA ASN A 86 -14.60 0.57 -5.78
C ASN A 86 -14.41 0.17 -7.26
N ALA A 87 -15.38 0.48 -8.12
CA ALA A 87 -15.27 0.24 -9.55
C ALA A 87 -14.12 1.05 -10.18
N SER A 88 -13.98 2.34 -9.80
CA SER A 88 -12.86 3.19 -10.23
C SER A 88 -11.51 2.62 -9.78
N ALA A 89 -11.39 2.24 -8.50
CA ALA A 89 -10.17 1.64 -7.95
C ALA A 89 -9.80 0.33 -8.67
N LYS A 90 -10.77 -0.56 -8.92
CA LYS A 90 -10.56 -1.81 -9.67
C LYS A 90 -10.10 -1.56 -11.11
N ALA A 91 -10.71 -0.58 -11.79
CA ALA A 91 -10.33 -0.23 -13.16
C ALA A 91 -8.89 0.29 -13.24
N TRP A 92 -8.49 1.16 -12.30
CA TRP A 92 -7.12 1.64 -12.19
C TRP A 92 -6.14 0.52 -11.89
N ALA A 93 -6.43 -0.31 -10.88
CA ALA A 93 -5.59 -1.43 -10.48
C ALA A 93 -5.37 -2.41 -11.65
N LYS A 94 -6.43 -2.74 -12.41
CA LYS A 94 -6.34 -3.62 -13.59
C LYS A 94 -5.33 -3.09 -14.61
N LYS A 95 -5.27 -1.78 -14.85
CA LYS A 95 -4.34 -1.16 -15.80
C LYS A 95 -2.93 -1.08 -15.25
N VAL A 96 -2.77 -0.50 -14.06
CA VAL A 96 -1.45 -0.16 -13.52
C VAL A 96 -0.74 -1.38 -12.95
N ALA A 97 -1.44 -2.23 -12.18
CA ALA A 97 -0.82 -3.41 -11.60
C ALA A 97 -0.35 -4.40 -12.68
N TYR A 98 -1.13 -4.56 -13.75
CA TYR A 98 -0.70 -5.39 -14.89
C TYR A 98 0.61 -4.89 -15.48
N TYR A 99 0.71 -3.58 -15.77
CA TYR A 99 1.94 -2.98 -16.27
C TYR A 99 3.10 -3.19 -15.28
N SER A 100 2.91 -2.90 -14.00
CA SER A 100 3.93 -3.07 -12.97
C SER A 100 4.45 -4.51 -12.89
N PHE A 101 3.58 -5.51 -12.77
CA PHE A 101 4.01 -6.91 -12.66
C PHE A 101 4.67 -7.45 -13.92
N PHE A 102 4.37 -6.87 -15.09
CA PHE A 102 4.98 -7.29 -16.36
C PHE A 102 6.30 -6.57 -16.65
N ASN A 103 6.40 -5.28 -16.28
CA ASN A 103 7.56 -4.44 -16.57
C ASN A 103 8.65 -4.52 -15.50
N GLU A 104 8.29 -4.80 -14.24
CA GLU A 104 9.26 -4.88 -13.15
C GLU A 104 10.21 -6.08 -13.31
N ALA A 105 11.46 -5.88 -12.90
CA ALA A 105 12.42 -6.97 -12.80
C ALA A 105 12.00 -7.96 -11.71
N ASP A 106 12.46 -9.21 -11.81
CA ASP A 106 12.34 -10.16 -10.70
C ASP A 106 13.28 -9.74 -9.55
N PHE A 107 12.80 -8.81 -8.72
CA PHE A 107 13.55 -8.26 -7.59
C PHE A 107 13.89 -9.33 -6.55
N ARG A 108 13.04 -10.36 -6.41
CA ARG A 108 13.34 -11.49 -5.53
C ARG A 108 14.54 -12.26 -6.03
N MET A 109 14.54 -12.63 -7.31
CA MET A 109 15.67 -13.32 -7.93
C MET A 109 16.94 -12.48 -7.82
N GLY A 110 16.87 -11.18 -8.12
CA GLY A 110 17.98 -10.25 -7.99
C GLY A 110 18.55 -10.20 -6.57
N TYR A 111 17.68 -10.10 -5.56
CA TYR A 111 18.08 -10.10 -4.15
C TYR A 111 18.73 -11.41 -3.73
N GLU A 112 18.08 -12.55 -3.97
CA GLU A 112 18.60 -13.87 -3.60
C GLU A 112 19.93 -14.17 -4.30
N HIS A 113 20.07 -13.79 -5.58
CA HIS A 113 21.31 -13.93 -6.33
C HIS A 113 22.44 -13.07 -5.75
N THR A 114 22.16 -11.81 -5.44
CA THR A 114 23.17 -10.84 -4.98
C THR A 114 23.70 -11.20 -3.60
N PHE A 115 22.79 -11.50 -2.66
CA PHE A 115 23.14 -11.72 -1.26
C PHE A 115 23.38 -13.19 -0.90
N LYS A 116 23.21 -14.11 -1.86
CA LYS A 116 23.38 -15.57 -1.67
C LYS A 116 22.52 -16.12 -0.52
N VAL A 117 21.30 -15.59 -0.39
CA VAL A 117 20.31 -16.00 0.61
C VAL A 117 19.04 -16.53 -0.06
N LYS A 118 18.21 -17.24 0.70
CA LYS A 118 16.84 -17.60 0.30
C LYS A 118 15.84 -16.89 1.18
N LEU A 119 14.95 -16.12 0.56
CA LEU A 119 13.86 -15.48 1.29
C LEU A 119 12.82 -16.53 1.69
N PRO A 120 12.13 -16.36 2.84
CA PRO A 120 11.06 -17.27 3.25
C PRO A 120 10.06 -17.50 2.11
N ARG A 121 9.72 -18.77 1.90
CA ARG A 121 8.63 -19.16 0.99
C ARG A 121 7.33 -19.24 1.78
N ASP A 122 6.28 -18.91 1.07
CA ASP A 122 4.87 -19.02 1.43
C ASP A 122 4.32 -20.43 1.16
#